data_AF-A0A529R4I2-F1
#
_entry.id   AF-A0A529R4I2-F1
#
_cell.length_a   1.000
_cell.length_b   1.000
_cell.length_c   1.000
_cell.angle_alpha   90.00
_cell.angle_beta   90.00
_cell.angle_gamma   90.00
#
_symmetry.space_group_name_H-M   'P 1'
#
loop_
_entity.id
_entity.type
_entity.pdbx_description
1 polymer ?
#
loop_
_entity_poly.entity_id
_entity_poly.type
_entity_poly.pdbx_seq_one_letter_code
_entity_poly.pdbx_strand_id
1 'polypeptide(L)' 'HPVNSHVMSVDVDRLRKAPIRILTSGGVEKTQALLGAMNLIAPTVLITDEESARRMLAAHAA' A
#
# COMPACT_ATOMS: atom_id res chain seq x y z
N HIS A 1 12.22 8.89 7.95
CA HIS A 1 13.55 8.73 7.33
C HIS A 1 13.98 10.07 6.70
N PRO A 2 15.25 10.49 6.75
CA PRO A 2 15.71 11.80 6.22
C PRO A 2 15.37 12.03 4.74
N VAL A 3 15.24 10.96 3.95
CA VAL A 3 14.80 11.05 2.54
C VAL A 3 13.42 11.72 2.40
N ASN A 4 12.52 11.54 3.37
CA ASN A 4 11.14 12.03 3.29
C ASN A 4 11.05 13.57 3.35
N SER A 5 12.06 14.26 3.88
CA SER A 5 12.07 15.73 3.89
C SER A 5 12.60 16.35 2.59
N HIS A 6 13.02 15.52 1.63
CA HIS A 6 13.63 15.95 0.37
C HIS A 6 12.81 15.54 -0.86
N VAL A 7 11.67 14.85 -0.66
CA VAL A 7 10.79 14.45 -1.76
C VAL A 7 9.77 15.54 -2.07
N MET A 8 9.53 15.80 -3.35
CA MET A 8 8.44 16.65 -3.82
C MET A 8 7.21 15.78 -4.08
N SER A 9 6.49 15.42 -3.01
CA SER A 9 5.29 14.59 -3.06
C SER A 9 4.25 15.07 -2.06
N VAL A 10 2.99 14.73 -2.28
CA VAL A 10 1.93 14.94 -1.29
C VAL A 10 2.18 14.10 -0.04
N ASP A 11 1.95 14.69 1.14
CA ASP A 11 2.01 13.98 2.41
C ASP A 11 0.97 12.86 2.51
N VAL A 12 1.35 11.77 3.18
CA VAL A 12 0.47 10.60 3.41
C VAL A 12 -0.81 10.99 4.14
N ASP A 13 -0.74 11.85 5.16
CA ASP A 13 -1.92 12.29 5.91
C ASP A 13 -2.90 13.09 5.04
N ARG A 14 -2.41 13.73 3.98
CA ARG A 14 -3.26 14.40 3.00
C ARG A 14 -3.86 13.41 2.01
N LEU A 15 -3.13 12.37 1.58
CA LEU A 15 -3.70 11.28 0.77
C LEU A 15 -4.85 10.59 1.51
N ARG A 16 -4.70 10.34 2.81
CA ARG A 16 -5.74 9.72 3.66
C ARG A 16 -7.02 10.54 3.77
N LYS A 17 -7.02 11.83 3.42
CA LYS A 17 -8.25 12.65 3.36
C LYS A 17 -9.03 12.46 2.07
N ALA A 18 -8.42 11.87 1.03
CA ALA A 18 -9.16 11.53 -0.17
C ALA A 18 -10.22 10.47 0.16
N PRO A 19 -11.50 10.66 -0.23
CA PRO A 19 -12.58 9.74 0.09
C PRO A 19 -12.43 8.40 -0.66
N ILE A 20 -11.78 8.41 -1.82
CA ILE A 20 -11.49 7.22 -2.61
C ILE A 20 -9.97 7.15 -2.80
N ARG A 21 -9.39 6.01 -2.42
CA ARG A 21 -7.95 5.72 -2.48
C ARG A 21 -7.77 4.36 -3.11
N ILE A 22 -7.41 4.35 -4.39
CA ILE A 22 -7.20 3.11 -5.14
C ILE A 22 -5.70 2.77 -5.12
N LEU A 23 -5.35 1.64 -4.51
CA LEU A 23 -4.01 1.07 -4.60
C LEU A 23 -4.01 0.00 -5.69
N THR A 24 -3.11 0.12 -6.67
CA THR A 24 -2.97 -0.85 -7.75
C THR A 24 -1.54 -1.39 -7.80
N SER A 25 -1.37 -2.67 -7.51
CA SER A 25 -0.07 -3.34 -7.65
C SER A 25 -0.18 -4.85 -7.50
N GLY A 26 0.83 -5.56 -7.97
CA GLY A 26 1.00 -7.00 -7.84
C GLY A 26 2.47 -7.38 -8.04
N GLY A 27 2.79 -8.62 -7.70
CA GLY A 27 4.13 -9.19 -7.76
C GLY A 27 4.57 -9.79 -6.42
N VAL A 28 5.19 -10.97 -6.50
CA VAL A 28 5.73 -11.71 -5.35
C VAL A 28 6.71 -10.88 -4.55
N GLU A 29 7.56 -10.12 -5.24
CA GLU A 29 8.58 -9.25 -4.66
C GLU A 29 7.99 -8.06 -3.88
N LYS A 30 6.69 -7.77 -4.07
CA LYS A 30 6.02 -6.60 -3.50
C LYS A 30 5.11 -6.93 -2.32
N THR A 31 4.98 -8.19 -1.88
CA THR A 31 4.04 -8.55 -0.80
C THR A 31 4.23 -7.68 0.46
N GLN A 32 5.47 -7.50 0.92
CA GLN A 32 5.74 -6.66 2.10
C GLN A 32 5.50 -5.17 1.84
N ALA A 33 5.85 -4.67 0.66
CA ALA A 33 5.58 -3.29 0.29
C ALA A 33 4.07 -3.00 0.20
N LEU A 34 3.29 -3.94 -0.35
CA LEU A 34 1.84 -3.88 -0.42
C LEU A 34 1.21 -3.87 0.97
N LEU A 35 1.62 -4.76 1.88
CA LEU A 35 1.15 -4.73 3.28
C LEU A 35 1.50 -3.41 3.98
N GLY A 36 2.72 -2.90 3.78
CA GLY A 36 3.12 -1.58 4.25
C GLY A 36 2.22 -0.47 3.70
N ALA A 37 1.91 -0.50 2.40
CA ALA A 37 1.03 0.46 1.75
C ALA A 37 -0.42 0.35 2.23
N MET A 38 -0.93 -0.86 2.49
CA MET A 38 -2.25 -1.07 3.09
C MET A 38 -2.36 -0.35 4.44
N ASN A 39 -1.34 -0.46 5.28
CA ASN A 39 -1.31 0.19 6.59
C ASN A 39 -1.05 1.71 6.50
N LEU A 40 -0.15 2.12 5.60
CA LEU A 40 0.28 3.51 5.47
C LEU A 40 -0.76 4.38 4.75
N ILE A 41 -1.30 3.92 3.62
CA ILE A 41 -2.24 4.70 2.81
C ILE A 41 -3.70 4.41 3.19
N ALA A 42 -3.97 3.26 3.81
CA ALA A 42 -5.32 2.78 4.12
C ALA A 42 -6.25 2.88 2.89
N PRO A 43 -5.90 2.24 1.76
CA PRO A 43 -6.69 2.35 0.54
C PRO A 43 -8.12 1.84 0.76
N THR A 44 -9.08 2.46 0.06
CA THR A 44 -10.48 2.02 0.08
C THR A 44 -10.74 0.94 -0.95
N VAL A 45 -9.88 0.84 -1.97
CA VAL A 45 -9.93 -0.19 -3.01
C VAL A 45 -8.50 -0.68 -3.27
N LEU A 46 -8.32 -2.00 -3.28
CA LEU A 46 -7.10 -2.66 -3.73
C LEU A 46 -7.39 -3.41 -5.03
N ILE A 47 -6.58 -3.19 -6.06
CA ILE A 47 -6.57 -3.99 -7.29
C ILE A 47 -5.21 -4.70 -7.35
N THR A 48 -5.24 -6.03 -7.34
CA THR A 48 -4.06 -6.89 -7.32
C THR A 48 -4.33 -8.21 -8.03
N ASP A 49 -3.29 -8.98 -8.31
CA ASP A 49 -3.42 -10.33 -8.89
C ASP A 49 -3.69 -11.39 -7.81
N GLU A 50 -4.12 -12.58 -8.25
CA GLU A 50 -4.51 -13.68 -7.37
C GLU A 50 -3.38 -14.11 -6.41
N GLU A 51 -2.15 -14.22 -6.92
CA GLU A 51 -1.01 -14.73 -6.16
C GLU A 51 -0.55 -13.71 -5.11
N SER A 52 -0.54 -12.43 -5.47
CA SER A 52 -0.30 -11.33 -4.52
C SER A 52 -1.35 -11.32 -3.40
N ALA A 53 -2.64 -11.44 -3.74
CA ALA A 53 -3.71 -11.49 -2.76
C ALA A 53 -3.55 -12.67 -1.79
N ARG A 54 -3.29 -13.88 -2.32
CA ARG A 54 -3.07 -15.09 -1.52
C ARG A 54 -1.93 -14.91 -0.52
N ARG A 55 -0.80 -14.37 -0.97
CA ARG A 55 0.37 -14.13 -0.10
C ARG A 55 0.12 -13.06 0.95
N MET A 56 -0.55 -11.96 0.58
CA MET A 56 -0.92 -10.92 1.53
C MET A 56 -1.83 -11.46 2.64
N LEU A 57 -2.81 -12.29 2.30
CA LEU A 57 -3.69 -12.94 3.28
C LEU A 57 -2.92 -13.90 4.18
N ALA A 58 -2.05 -14.74 3.62
CA ALA A 58 -1.23 -15.66 4.40
C ALA A 58 -0.29 -14.92 5.38
N ALA A 59 0.33 -13.83 4.92
CA ALA A 59 1.23 -13.02 5.73
C ALA A 59 0.51 -12.18 6.79
N HIS A 60 -0.78 -11.86 6.61
CA HIS A 60 -1.59 -11.15 7.60
C HIS A 60 -2.10 -12.06 8.72
N ALA A 61 -2.30 -13.35 8.43
CA ALA A 61 -2.78 -14.34 9.40
C ALA A 61 -1.67 -14.90 10.32
N ALA A 62 -0.40 -14.62 10.00
CA ALA A 62 0.77 -15.01 10.79
C ALA A 62 1.13 -13.95 11.83
#